data_AF-A0A2N0Z5M7-F1
#
_entry.id   AF-A0A2N0Z5M7-F1
#
_cell.length_a   1.000
_cell.length_b   1.000
_cell.length_c   1.000
_cell.angle_alpha   90.00
_cell.angle_beta   90.00
_cell.angle_gamma   90.00
#
_symmetry.space_group_name_H-M   'P 1'
#
loop_
_entity.id
_entity.type
_entity.pdbx_description
1 polymer ?
#
loop_
_entity_poly.entity_id
_entity_poly.type
_entity_poly.pdbx_seq_one_letter_code
_entity_poly.pdbx_strand_id
1 'polypeptide(L)'
;MKKPIIMISILLAIIFICFLGIWLLTSQKTNSIDDIEKIEAKNIFSQKGEEEYIVYFWQSTCSYCKQIEEEVLSFDKTGNIPIFIVDMRESTNAKSWYDWEGHHKKYDKVIGKVENGKEVLNKGMNIKEYTNHKEIAWGIETTEANQIIAKHNTAYGNEAPASVEEIEITGTPTMIKIKDGKVTKYAVGVNETLSLMTGK
;
A
#
# COMPACT_ATOMS: atom_id res chain seq x y z
N MET A 1 -53.51 10.77 -40.97
CA MET A 1 -52.24 10.01 -41.04
C MET A 1 -51.10 10.55 -40.17
N LYS A 2 -51.17 11.76 -39.57
CA LYS A 2 -50.06 12.32 -38.76
C LYS A 2 -49.99 11.80 -37.31
N LYS A 3 -51.12 11.42 -36.70
CA LYS A 3 -51.20 10.91 -35.32
C LYS A 3 -50.37 9.63 -35.06
N PRO A 4 -50.40 8.58 -35.91
CA PRO A 4 -49.57 7.39 -35.67
C PRO A 4 -48.08 7.65 -35.88
N ILE A 5 -47.71 8.58 -36.79
CA ILE A 5 -46.31 8.95 -37.04
C ILE A 5 -45.72 9.71 -35.85
N ILE A 6 -46.47 10.67 -35.27
CA ILE A 6 -46.05 11.41 -34.08
C ILE A 6 -45.85 10.47 -32.88
N MET A 7 -46.72 9.48 -32.73
CA MET A 7 -46.66 8.53 -31.61
C MET A 7 -45.44 7.58 -31.70
N ILE A 8 -45.07 7.15 -32.91
CA ILE A 8 -43.84 6.35 -33.15
C ILE A 8 -42.58 7.18 -32.89
N SER A 9 -42.57 8.45 -33.31
CA SER A 9 -41.43 9.36 -33.05
C SER A 9 -41.20 9.62 -31.56
N ILE A 10 -42.26 9.75 -30.76
CA ILE A 10 -42.15 9.90 -29.31
C ILE A 10 -41.60 8.62 -28.67
N LEU A 11 -42.06 7.44 -29.11
CA LEU A 11 -41.58 6.15 -28.59
C LEU A 11 -40.08 5.96 -28.86
N LEU A 12 -39.61 6.29 -30.06
CA LEU A 12 -38.20 6.21 -30.43
C LEU A 12 -37.32 7.19 -29.66
N ALA A 13 -37.80 8.40 -29.40
CA ALA A 13 -37.09 9.38 -28.58
C ALA A 13 -36.95 8.90 -27.12
N ILE A 14 -37.99 8.29 -26.55
CA ILE A 14 -37.93 7.71 -25.19
C ILE A 14 -36.92 6.56 -25.15
N ILE A 15 -36.94 5.65 -26.14
CA ILE A 15 -35.98 4.55 -26.23
C ILE A 15 -34.55 5.07 -26.32
N PHE A 16 -34.29 6.10 -27.14
CA PHE A 16 -32.97 6.71 -27.27
C PHE A 16 -32.49 7.36 -25.97
N ILE A 17 -33.38 8.06 -25.25
CA ILE A 17 -33.07 8.64 -23.93
C ILE A 17 -32.79 7.54 -22.90
N CYS A 18 -33.53 6.43 -22.92
CA CYS A 18 -33.25 5.28 -22.06
C CYS A 18 -31.90 4.64 -22.38
N PHE A 19 -31.55 4.47 -23.66
CA PHE A 19 -30.23 3.97 -24.06
C PHE A 19 -29.10 4.90 -23.66
N LEU A 20 -29.26 6.22 -23.83
CA LEU A 20 -28.31 7.22 -23.36
C LEU A 20 -28.16 7.20 -21.84
N GLY A 21 -29.28 7.07 -21.10
CA GLY A 21 -29.28 6.96 -19.64
C GLY A 21 -28.56 5.71 -19.14
N ILE A 22 -28.82 4.55 -19.76
CA ILE A 22 -28.13 3.29 -19.45
C ILE A 22 -26.64 3.40 -19.78
N TRP A 23 -26.27 4.03 -20.90
CA TRP A 23 -24.87 4.25 -21.28
C TRP A 23 -24.14 5.19 -20.31
N LEU A 24 -24.80 6.26 -19.85
CA LEU A 24 -24.28 7.16 -18.81
C LEU A 24 -24.13 6.47 -17.44
N LEU A 25 -25.09 5.62 -17.05
CA LEU A 25 -25.05 4.88 -15.79
C LEU A 25 -23.99 3.76 -15.80
N THR A 26 -23.80 3.08 -16.93
CA THR A 26 -22.75 2.06 -17.09
C THR A 26 -21.35 2.66 -17.25
N SER A 27 -21.26 3.93 -17.64
CA SER A 27 -19.98 4.67 -17.69
C SER A 27 -19.47 5.08 -16.31
N GLN A 28 -20.30 5.03 -15.27
CA GLN A 28 -19.83 5.11 -13.88
C GLN A 28 -19.39 3.73 -13.39
N LYS A 29 -18.32 3.18 -13.99
CA LYS A 29 -17.49 2.20 -13.28
C LYS A 29 -16.95 2.92 -12.04
N THR A 30 -17.40 2.50 -10.86
CA THR A 30 -16.71 2.81 -9.61
C THR A 30 -15.31 2.23 -9.76
N ASN A 31 -14.32 3.07 -10.07
CA ASN A 31 -12.95 2.60 -10.25
C ASN A 31 -12.39 2.32 -8.86
N SER A 32 -12.29 1.06 -8.49
CA SER A 32 -11.70 0.59 -7.24
C SER A 32 -10.23 0.22 -7.48
N ILE A 33 -9.40 0.21 -6.43
CA ILE A 33 -8.06 -0.38 -6.49
C ILE A 33 -8.11 -1.83 -6.99
N ASP A 34 -9.22 -2.53 -6.70
CA ASP A 34 -9.43 -3.90 -7.15
C ASP A 34 -9.56 -4.05 -8.68
N ASP A 35 -9.85 -2.95 -9.40
CA ASP A 35 -9.95 -2.95 -10.87
C ASP A 35 -8.59 -2.77 -11.56
N ILE A 36 -7.56 -2.35 -10.84
CA ILE A 36 -6.19 -2.19 -11.35
C ILE A 36 -5.55 -3.59 -11.50
N GLU A 37 -4.73 -3.77 -12.54
CA GLU A 37 -4.09 -5.06 -12.81
C GLU A 37 -3.26 -5.55 -11.62
N LYS A 38 -3.55 -6.77 -11.16
CA LYS A 38 -2.87 -7.40 -10.02
C LYS A 38 -1.86 -8.43 -10.49
N ILE A 39 -0.68 -8.41 -9.89
CA ILE A 39 0.42 -9.35 -10.14
C ILE A 39 0.89 -10.00 -8.83
N GLU A 40 1.55 -11.14 -8.94
CA GLU A 40 2.28 -11.73 -7.80
C GLU A 40 3.64 -11.05 -7.64
N ALA A 41 4.11 -10.94 -6.39
CA ALA A 41 5.41 -10.33 -6.05
C ALA A 41 6.59 -11.01 -6.77
N LYS A 42 6.47 -12.30 -7.08
CA LYS A 42 7.51 -13.04 -7.82
C LYS A 42 7.66 -12.62 -9.29
N ASN A 43 6.70 -11.87 -9.82
CA ASN A 43 6.68 -11.45 -11.22
C ASN A 43 7.05 -9.98 -11.41
N ILE A 44 7.43 -9.24 -10.34
CA ILE A 44 7.57 -7.79 -10.43
C ILE A 44 8.65 -7.34 -11.42
N PHE A 45 9.66 -8.18 -11.72
CA PHE A 45 10.73 -7.87 -12.68
C PHE A 45 10.49 -8.41 -14.09
N SER A 46 9.35 -9.06 -14.35
CA SER A 46 9.10 -9.81 -15.59
C SER A 46 7.89 -9.31 -16.38
N GLN A 47 7.53 -8.02 -16.26
CA GLN A 47 6.41 -7.44 -16.99
C GLN A 47 6.78 -7.31 -18.47
N LYS A 48 6.21 -8.18 -19.31
CA LYS A 48 6.56 -8.27 -20.73
C LYS A 48 5.94 -7.10 -21.49
N GLY A 49 6.76 -6.40 -22.27
CA GLY A 49 6.30 -5.29 -23.12
C GLY A 49 6.35 -3.92 -22.44
N GLU A 50 6.70 -3.87 -21.15
CA GLU A 50 6.80 -2.63 -20.39
C GLU A 50 8.28 -2.30 -20.11
N GLU A 51 8.76 -1.20 -20.68
CA GLU A 51 10.12 -0.70 -20.43
C GLU A 51 10.21 0.00 -19.06
N GLU A 52 9.12 0.61 -18.60
CA GLU A 52 9.05 1.42 -17.38
C GLU A 52 7.66 1.31 -16.74
N TYR A 53 7.59 1.00 -15.44
CA TYR A 53 6.32 0.80 -14.72
C TYR A 53 6.48 0.96 -13.20
N ILE A 54 5.34 1.03 -12.50
CA ILE A 54 5.27 1.06 -11.03
C ILE A 54 4.64 -0.23 -10.53
N VAL A 55 5.20 -0.80 -9.47
CA VAL A 55 4.57 -1.86 -8.69
C VAL A 55 4.17 -1.29 -7.34
N TYR A 56 2.88 -1.33 -7.03
CA TYR A 56 2.29 -0.83 -5.80
C TYR A 56 1.91 -2.00 -4.88
N PHE A 57 2.65 -2.13 -3.78
CA PHE A 57 2.38 -3.06 -2.70
C PHE A 57 1.33 -2.46 -1.77
N TRP A 58 0.16 -3.08 -1.75
CA TRP A 58 -1.06 -2.57 -1.13
C TRP A 58 -1.75 -3.64 -0.29
N GLN A 59 -2.58 -3.22 0.66
CA GLN A 59 -3.56 -4.09 1.31
C GLN A 59 -4.79 -3.27 1.76
N SER A 60 -5.98 -3.89 1.73
CA SER A 60 -7.24 -3.19 2.05
C SER A 60 -7.38 -2.72 3.50
N THR A 61 -6.65 -3.36 4.42
CA THR A 61 -6.62 -3.04 5.86
C THR A 61 -5.70 -1.86 6.20
N CYS A 62 -4.90 -1.39 5.24
CA CYS A 62 -3.92 -0.34 5.44
C CYS A 62 -4.58 1.05 5.37
N SER A 63 -4.67 1.74 6.52
CA SER A 63 -5.23 3.09 6.61
C SER A 63 -4.42 4.12 5.82
N TYR A 64 -3.10 3.96 5.73
CA TYR A 64 -2.22 4.81 4.92
C TYR A 64 -2.45 4.63 3.42
N CYS A 65 -2.81 3.43 2.99
CA CYS A 65 -3.07 3.12 1.59
C CYS A 65 -4.36 3.79 1.11
N LYS A 66 -5.35 3.94 2.00
CA LYS A 66 -6.57 4.70 1.74
C LYS A 66 -6.32 6.20 1.55
N GLN A 67 -5.23 6.73 2.12
CA GLN A 67 -4.90 8.16 2.01
C GLN A 67 -4.40 8.55 0.62
N ILE A 68 -3.92 7.59 -0.18
CA ILE A 68 -3.41 7.82 -1.54
C ILE A 68 -4.28 7.15 -2.62
N GLU A 69 -5.46 6.64 -2.24
CA GLU A 69 -6.30 5.82 -3.10
C GLU A 69 -6.79 6.58 -4.34
N GLU A 70 -7.24 7.83 -4.15
CA GLU A 70 -7.70 8.67 -5.26
C GLU A 70 -6.57 8.97 -6.25
N GLU A 71 -5.37 9.23 -5.75
CA GLU A 71 -4.19 9.52 -6.58
C GLU A 71 -3.71 8.30 -7.34
N VAL A 72 -3.75 7.11 -6.71
CA VAL A 72 -3.46 5.84 -7.41
C VAL A 72 -4.46 5.61 -8.54
N LEU A 73 -5.76 5.79 -8.27
CA LEU A 73 -6.82 5.64 -9.28
C LEU A 73 -6.74 6.70 -10.39
N SER A 74 -6.25 7.89 -10.08
CA SER A 74 -6.00 8.95 -11.05
C SER A 74 -4.78 8.61 -11.91
N PHE A 75 -3.70 8.13 -11.29
CA PHE A 75 -2.47 7.74 -11.95
C PHE A 75 -2.69 6.55 -12.89
N ASP A 76 -3.44 5.53 -12.49
CA ASP A 76 -3.79 4.39 -13.35
C ASP A 76 -4.47 4.82 -14.67
N LYS A 77 -5.32 5.85 -14.63
CA LYS A 77 -6.07 6.32 -15.81
C LYS A 77 -5.31 7.33 -16.66
N THR A 78 -4.44 8.13 -16.06
CA THR A 78 -3.87 9.33 -16.69
C THR A 78 -2.35 9.37 -16.69
N GLY A 79 -1.71 8.46 -15.96
CA GLY A 79 -0.26 8.30 -15.90
C GLY A 79 0.32 7.84 -17.22
N ASN A 80 1.60 8.15 -17.42
CA ASN A 80 2.32 7.83 -18.66
C ASN A 80 3.00 6.45 -18.63
N ILE A 81 2.98 5.77 -17.48
CA ILE A 81 3.53 4.42 -17.30
C ILE A 81 2.51 3.60 -16.51
N PRO A 82 2.41 2.28 -16.74
CA PRO A 82 1.45 1.45 -16.04
C PRO A 82 1.80 1.28 -14.56
N ILE A 83 0.76 1.00 -13.78
CA ILE A 83 0.86 0.65 -12.37
C ILE A 83 0.23 -0.73 -12.14
N PHE A 84 0.95 -1.61 -11.46
CA PHE A 84 0.50 -2.95 -11.10
C PHE A 84 0.35 -3.07 -9.59
N ILE A 85 -0.69 -3.74 -9.13
CA ILE A 85 -0.93 -3.97 -7.70
C ILE A 85 -0.35 -5.32 -7.28
N VAL A 86 0.35 -5.33 -6.15
CA VAL A 86 0.65 -6.54 -5.38
C VAL A 86 -0.15 -6.48 -4.09
N ASP A 87 -1.15 -7.35 -3.95
CA ASP A 87 -1.94 -7.46 -2.72
C ASP A 87 -1.14 -8.24 -1.66
N MET A 88 -0.66 -7.54 -0.65
CA MET A 88 0.21 -8.11 0.37
C MET A 88 -0.51 -8.99 1.40
N ARG A 89 -1.84 -9.11 1.29
CA ARG A 89 -2.63 -10.06 2.08
C ARG A 89 -2.60 -11.47 1.47
N GLU A 90 -2.29 -11.57 0.17
CA GLU A 90 -2.25 -12.84 -0.52
C GLU A 90 -1.06 -13.68 -0.06
N SER A 91 -1.33 -14.93 0.30
CA SER A 91 -0.33 -15.85 0.86
C SER A 91 0.86 -16.10 -0.08
N THR A 92 0.66 -15.97 -1.40
CA THR A 92 1.72 -16.08 -2.41
C THR A 92 2.76 -14.96 -2.32
N ASN A 93 2.39 -13.81 -1.76
CA ASN A 93 3.26 -12.64 -1.57
C ASN A 93 3.89 -12.58 -0.17
N ALA A 94 3.57 -13.52 0.72
CA ALA A 94 3.98 -13.48 2.12
C ALA A 94 5.50 -13.45 2.31
N LYS A 95 6.27 -14.08 1.41
CA LYS A 95 7.74 -14.10 1.47
C LYS A 95 8.41 -12.75 1.17
N SER A 96 7.67 -11.82 0.59
CA SER A 96 8.19 -10.49 0.24
C SER A 96 8.05 -9.50 1.40
N TRP A 97 7.40 -9.88 2.50
CA TRP A 97 7.39 -9.08 3.73
C TRP A 97 8.77 -9.09 4.40
N TYR A 98 9.15 -7.94 4.93
CA TYR A 98 10.28 -7.83 5.87
C TYR A 98 10.07 -8.72 7.09
N ASP A 99 11.12 -9.38 7.56
CA ASP A 99 11.10 -10.26 8.74
C ASP A 99 11.01 -9.44 10.04
N TRP A 100 9.82 -8.91 10.31
CA TRP A 100 9.53 -8.18 11.56
C TRP A 100 9.66 -9.06 12.80
N GLU A 101 9.40 -10.36 12.70
CA GLU A 101 9.56 -11.28 13.84
C GLU A 101 11.04 -11.41 14.23
N GLY A 102 11.91 -11.70 13.26
CA GLY A 102 13.35 -11.73 13.45
C GLY A 102 13.91 -10.38 13.89
N HIS A 103 13.36 -9.28 13.36
CA HIS A 103 13.71 -7.93 13.78
C HIS A 103 13.43 -7.68 15.26
N HIS A 104 12.19 -7.91 15.71
CA HIS A 104 11.80 -7.71 17.10
C HIS A 104 12.56 -8.65 18.04
N LYS A 105 12.79 -9.90 17.64
CA LYS A 105 13.64 -10.83 18.40
C LYS A 105 15.07 -10.32 18.59
N LYS A 106 15.61 -9.60 17.60
CA LYS A 106 16.98 -9.07 17.62
C LYS A 106 17.09 -7.76 18.39
N TYR A 107 16.13 -6.86 18.24
CA TYR A 107 16.27 -5.46 18.67
C TYR A 107 15.38 -5.05 19.84
N ASP A 108 14.26 -5.74 20.10
CA ASP A 108 13.38 -5.38 21.21
C ASP A 108 14.08 -5.61 22.55
N LYS A 109 13.76 -4.77 23.52
CA LYS A 109 14.37 -4.82 24.86
C LYS A 109 13.30 -4.86 25.94
N VAL A 110 13.41 -5.82 26.85
CA VAL A 110 12.66 -5.78 28.10
C VAL A 110 13.29 -4.74 29.01
N ILE A 111 12.59 -3.63 29.23
CA ILE A 111 13.11 -2.47 29.96
C ILE A 111 12.58 -2.39 31.40
N GLY A 112 11.58 -3.21 31.74
CA GLY A 112 10.99 -3.23 33.07
C GLY A 112 9.81 -4.18 33.16
N LYS A 113 9.02 -4.01 34.22
CA LYS A 113 7.77 -4.74 34.48
C LYS A 113 6.78 -3.91 35.27
N VAL A 114 5.51 -4.28 35.21
CA VAL A 114 4.47 -3.73 36.08
C VAL A 114 4.35 -4.62 37.33
N GLU A 115 4.61 -4.04 38.50
CA GLU A 115 4.45 -4.70 39.80
C GLU A 115 3.40 -3.95 40.62
N ASN A 116 2.36 -4.65 41.06
CA ASN A 116 1.27 -4.04 41.85
C ASN A 116 0.66 -2.79 41.18
N GLY A 117 0.51 -2.82 39.85
CA GLY A 117 -0.01 -1.71 39.05
C GLY A 117 0.96 -0.53 38.87
N LYS A 118 2.24 -0.67 39.26
CA LYS A 118 3.27 0.36 39.07
C LYS A 118 4.37 -0.12 38.14
N GLU A 119 4.79 0.76 37.24
CA GLU A 119 5.94 0.51 36.38
C GLU A 119 7.24 0.51 37.19
N VAL A 120 8.02 -0.56 37.03
CA VAL A 120 9.33 -0.75 37.65
C VAL A 120 10.33 -1.04 36.53
N LEU A 121 11.16 -0.04 36.20
CA LEU A 121 12.20 -0.19 35.19
C LEU A 121 13.39 -1.00 35.73
N ASN A 122 14.04 -1.74 34.84
CA ASN A 122 15.28 -2.45 35.15
C ASN A 122 16.38 -1.44 35.51
N LYS A 123 17.34 -1.87 36.34
CA LYS A 123 18.42 -1.00 36.81
C LYS A 123 19.20 -0.38 35.63
N GLY A 124 19.33 0.94 35.64
CA GLY A 124 20.05 1.69 34.60
C GLY A 124 19.23 2.00 33.35
N MET A 125 17.95 1.59 33.30
CA MET A 125 17.08 1.93 32.19
C MET A 125 16.39 3.27 32.40
N ASN A 126 16.22 4.02 31.32
CA ASN A 126 15.47 5.26 31.29
C ASN A 126 14.56 5.28 30.07
N ILE A 127 13.24 5.26 30.30
CA ILE A 127 12.24 5.25 29.22
C ILE A 127 12.42 6.41 28.24
N LYS A 128 12.94 7.56 28.70
CA LYS A 128 13.17 8.75 27.87
C LYS A 128 14.23 8.54 26.79
N GLU A 129 15.16 7.61 26.98
CA GLU A 129 16.16 7.27 25.95
C GLU A 129 15.51 6.66 24.70
N TYR A 130 14.36 6.00 24.89
CA TYR A 130 13.57 5.42 23.81
C TYR A 130 12.60 6.45 23.23
N THR A 131 11.80 7.11 24.08
CA THR A 131 10.74 8.02 23.60
C THR A 131 11.26 9.29 22.94
N ASN A 132 12.50 9.70 23.23
CA ASN A 132 13.11 10.88 22.63
C ASN A 132 14.11 10.55 21.52
N HIS A 133 14.21 9.28 21.13
CA HIS A 133 15.14 8.86 20.08
C HIS A 133 14.69 9.43 18.73
N LYS A 134 15.58 10.15 18.03
CA LYS A 134 15.23 10.84 16.79
C LYS A 134 15.27 9.93 15.55
N GLU A 135 16.15 8.94 15.58
CA GLU A 135 16.44 8.09 14.41
C GLU A 135 15.71 6.74 14.45
N ILE A 136 15.26 6.33 15.63
CA ILE A 136 14.67 5.00 15.86
C ILE A 136 13.28 5.22 16.40
N ALA A 137 12.30 4.66 15.69
CA ALA A 137 10.91 4.65 16.10
C ALA A 137 10.71 3.59 17.18
N TRP A 138 10.84 3.99 18.44
CA TRP A 138 10.54 3.11 19.56
C TRP A 138 9.05 3.13 19.91
N GLY A 139 8.45 1.95 20.07
CA GLY A 139 7.17 1.78 20.77
C GLY A 139 7.42 1.31 22.20
N ILE A 140 6.56 1.69 23.14
CA ILE A 140 6.55 1.12 24.49
C ILE A 140 5.27 0.30 24.63
N GLU A 141 5.42 -0.99 24.93
CA GLU A 141 4.30 -1.93 25.09
C GLU A 141 4.41 -2.65 26.44
N THR A 142 3.28 -2.90 27.09
CA THR A 142 3.21 -3.81 28.23
C THR A 142 2.59 -5.12 27.78
N THR A 143 3.29 -6.22 27.98
CA THR A 143 2.83 -7.57 27.64
C THR A 143 1.83 -8.12 28.66
N GLU A 144 1.11 -9.18 28.30
CA GLU A 144 0.25 -9.93 29.24
C GLU A 144 1.00 -10.49 30.45
N ALA A 145 2.31 -10.75 30.31
CA ALA A 145 3.19 -11.18 31.40
C ALA A 145 3.68 -10.01 32.28
N ASN A 146 3.07 -8.82 32.14
CA ASN A 146 3.44 -7.57 32.82
C ASN A 146 4.87 -7.11 32.55
N GLN A 147 5.51 -7.53 31.45
CA GLN A 147 6.81 -6.97 31.03
C GLN A 147 6.61 -5.70 30.23
N ILE A 148 7.43 -4.69 30.48
CA ILE A 148 7.49 -3.45 29.69
C ILE A 148 8.59 -3.64 28.64
N ILE A 149 8.22 -3.56 27.37
CA ILE A 149 9.10 -3.77 26.21
C ILE A 149 9.25 -2.46 25.45
N ALA A 150 10.49 -2.07 25.17
CA ALA A 150 10.81 -1.12 24.13
C ALA A 150 10.92 -1.86 22.79
N LYS A 151 9.95 -1.63 21.90
CA LYS A 151 9.85 -2.26 20.59
C LYS A 151 10.51 -1.41 19.53
N HIS A 152 11.42 -1.99 18.78
CA HIS A 152 12.13 -1.31 17.70
C HIS A 152 11.31 -1.38 16.41
N ASN A 153 10.79 -0.25 15.93
CA ASN A 153 9.92 -0.18 14.74
C ASN A 153 10.57 0.52 13.53
N THR A 154 11.88 0.77 13.56
CA THR A 154 12.60 1.25 12.38
C THR A 154 13.08 0.06 11.57
N ALA A 155 12.51 -0.14 10.38
CA ALA A 155 12.93 -1.20 9.47
C ALA A 155 14.30 -0.92 8.84
N TYR A 156 15.00 -1.98 8.46
CA TYR A 156 16.25 -1.92 7.70
C TYR A 156 16.13 -2.74 6.43
N GLY A 157 15.03 -2.56 5.70
CA GLY A 157 14.74 -3.31 4.48
C GLY A 157 15.63 -2.89 3.31
N ASN A 158 15.80 -3.78 2.34
CA ASN A 158 16.48 -3.46 1.09
C ASN A 158 15.61 -2.57 0.18
N GLU A 159 15.98 -1.31 0.03
CA GLU A 159 15.30 -0.34 -0.85
C GLU A 159 15.81 -0.35 -2.31
N ALA A 160 16.78 -1.20 -2.64
CA ALA A 160 17.29 -1.37 -3.99
C ALA A 160 17.45 -2.85 -4.39
N PRO A 161 16.38 -3.67 -4.28
CA PRO A 161 16.47 -5.09 -4.59
C PRO A 161 16.81 -5.31 -6.06
N ALA A 162 17.81 -6.17 -6.32
CA ALA A 162 18.22 -6.56 -7.66
C ALA A 162 17.47 -7.80 -8.18
N SER A 163 16.82 -8.55 -7.29
CA SER A 163 16.01 -9.72 -7.62
C SER A 163 14.79 -9.83 -6.70
N VAL A 164 13.91 -10.78 -7.01
CA VAL A 164 12.70 -11.07 -6.21
C VAL A 164 13.05 -11.49 -4.79
N GLU A 165 14.11 -12.29 -4.64
CA GLU A 165 14.56 -12.84 -3.36
C GLU A 165 15.11 -11.77 -2.41
N GLU A 166 15.50 -10.61 -2.95
CA GLU A 166 16.01 -9.48 -2.19
C GLU A 166 14.91 -8.48 -1.78
N ILE A 167 13.66 -8.68 -2.21
CA ILE A 167 12.55 -7.78 -1.87
C ILE A 167 12.20 -7.92 -0.40
N GLU A 168 12.18 -6.78 0.30
CA GLU A 168 11.78 -6.69 1.70
C GLU A 168 10.80 -5.53 1.90
N ILE A 169 9.51 -5.80 1.70
CA ILE A 169 8.46 -4.81 1.93
C ILE A 169 8.31 -4.61 3.44
N THR A 170 8.74 -3.45 3.92
CA THR A 170 8.74 -3.10 5.35
C THR A 170 7.37 -2.66 5.84
N GLY A 171 6.52 -2.18 4.93
CA GLY A 171 5.18 -1.70 5.21
C GLY A 171 4.41 -1.40 3.92
N THR A 172 3.14 -1.06 4.09
CA THR A 172 2.29 -0.55 3.00
C THR A 172 1.76 0.84 3.37
N PRO A 173 1.58 1.77 2.43
CA PRO A 173 1.83 1.61 0.99
C PRO A 173 3.34 1.58 0.66
N THR A 174 3.74 0.79 -0.33
CA THR A 174 5.10 0.81 -0.89
C THR A 174 5.02 0.79 -2.40
N MET A 175 5.79 1.64 -3.08
CA MET A 175 5.89 1.65 -4.55
C MET A 175 7.32 1.46 -5.00
N ILE A 176 7.50 0.57 -5.97
CA ILE A 176 8.78 0.33 -6.63
C ILE A 176 8.63 0.71 -8.10
N LYS A 177 9.45 1.66 -8.55
CA LYS A 177 9.52 2.01 -9.96
C LYS A 177 10.59 1.17 -10.63
N ILE A 178 10.20 0.42 -11.65
CA ILE A 178 11.08 -0.44 -12.43
C ILE A 178 11.25 0.16 -13.82
N LYS A 179 12.50 0.20 -14.29
CA LYS A 179 12.85 0.57 -15.66
C LYS A 179 13.93 -0.36 -16.17
N ASP A 180 13.74 -0.92 -17.37
CA ASP A 180 14.67 -1.87 -17.99
C ASP A 180 15.01 -3.05 -17.05
N GLY A 181 14.00 -3.55 -16.33
CA GLY A 181 14.13 -4.64 -15.37
C GLY A 181 14.88 -4.29 -14.08
N LYS A 182 15.16 -3.01 -13.80
CA LYS A 182 15.90 -2.55 -12.61
C LYS A 182 15.07 -1.61 -11.76
N VAL A 183 15.22 -1.70 -10.45
CA VAL A 183 14.68 -0.70 -9.53
C VAL A 183 15.36 0.64 -9.77
N THR A 184 14.57 1.68 -10.02
CA THR A 184 15.03 3.06 -10.19
C THR A 184 14.58 3.99 -9.07
N LYS A 185 13.45 3.66 -8.42
CA LYS A 185 12.97 4.31 -7.21
C LYS A 185 12.27 3.30 -6.32
N TYR A 186 12.40 3.51 -5.02
CA TYR A 186 11.71 2.78 -3.98
C TYR A 186 11.13 3.81 -3.02
N ALA A 187 9.87 3.68 -2.67
CA ALA A 187 9.14 4.67 -1.89
C ALA A 187 8.25 3.96 -0.87
N VAL A 188 8.38 4.33 0.41
CA VAL A 188 7.62 3.73 1.51
C VAL A 188 6.76 4.79 2.17
N GLY A 189 5.49 4.45 2.41
CA GLY A 189 4.53 5.31 3.07
C GLY A 189 3.93 6.38 2.15
N VAL A 190 2.99 7.14 2.71
CA VAL A 190 2.10 8.05 1.98
C VAL A 190 2.86 9.10 1.17
N ASN A 191 3.79 9.81 1.81
CA ASN A 191 4.43 10.97 1.18
C ASN A 191 5.33 10.55 0.01
N GLU A 192 6.14 9.52 0.20
CA GLU A 192 7.10 9.08 -0.83
C GLU A 192 6.40 8.44 -2.02
N THR A 193 5.37 7.62 -1.77
CA THR A 193 4.58 6.99 -2.84
C THR A 193 3.80 8.03 -3.65
N LEU A 194 3.22 9.03 -2.98
CA LEU A 194 2.58 10.17 -3.65
C LEU A 194 3.59 10.98 -4.49
N SER A 195 4.78 11.24 -3.94
CA SER A 195 5.85 11.95 -4.65
C SER A 195 6.33 11.19 -5.88
N LEU A 196 6.43 9.86 -5.79
CA LEU A 196 6.83 9.00 -6.90
C LEU A 196 5.84 9.09 -8.07
N MET A 197 4.53 9.11 -7.81
CA MET A 197 3.49 9.22 -8.84
C MET A 197 3.34 10.63 -9.41
N THR A 198 3.39 11.66 -8.55
CA THR A 198 3.02 13.03 -8.93
C THR A 198 4.22 13.93 -9.25
N GLY A 199 5.43 13.51 -8.89
CA GLY A 199 6.65 14.30 -9.02
C GLY A 199 6.71 15.52 -8.09
N LYS A 200 5.84 15.58 -7.07
CA LYS A 200 5.74 16.67 -6.09
C LYS A 200 6.31 16.28 -4.73
#